data_AF-A0A3C1YUP0-F1
#
_entry.id   AF-A0A3C1YUP0-F1
#
_cell.length_a   1.000
_cell.length_b   1.000
_cell.length_c   1.000
_cell.angle_alpha   90.00
_cell.angle_beta   90.00
_cell.angle_gamma   90.00
#
_symmetry.space_group_name_H-M   'P 1'
#
loop_
_entity.id
_entity.type
_entity.pdbx_description
1 polymer ?
#
loop_
_entity_poly.entity_id
_entity_poly.type
_entity_poly.pdbx_seq_one_letter_code
_entity_poly.pdbx_strand_id
1 'polypeptide(L)'
;MTFNENKLQETYVERNAISLYFLYNDSTGNGVNKTSGDAITMKFDAGKPNTISIIKGIEGSFYPENLLEKDETLYNLDGFLIRNDRPKFTTVFPIRPKL
;
A
#
# COMPACT_ATOMS: atom_id res chain seq x y z
N MET A 1 3.62 9.33 -6.05
CA MET A 1 4.28 9.34 -4.72
C MET A 1 5.19 10.55 -4.66
N THR A 2 5.22 11.24 -3.53
CA THR A 2 6.01 12.45 -3.32
C THR A 2 6.93 12.26 -2.13
N PHE A 3 8.20 12.63 -2.30
CA PHE A 3 9.24 12.51 -1.28
C PHE A 3 9.80 13.89 -0.94
N ASN A 4 10.14 14.09 0.33
CA ASN A 4 10.89 15.26 0.81
C ASN A 4 11.95 14.78 1.80
N GLU A 5 13.18 15.29 1.69
CA GLU A 5 14.32 14.90 2.54
C GLU A 5 14.49 13.36 2.67
N ASN A 6 14.39 12.64 1.55
CA ASN A 6 14.41 11.16 1.51
C ASN A 6 13.32 10.46 2.33
N LYS A 7 12.26 11.17 2.72
CA LYS A 7 11.09 10.62 3.41
C LYS A 7 9.86 10.69 2.52
N LEU A 8 9.07 9.62 2.50
CA LEU A 8 7.78 9.59 1.82
C LEU A 8 6.82 10.57 2.51
N GLN A 9 6.16 11.42 1.74
CA GLN A 9 5.22 12.44 2.23
C GLN A 9 3.79 12.11 1.82
N GLU A 10 3.61 11.66 0.58
CA GLU A 10 2.29 11.35 0.04
C GLU A 10 2.35 10.25 -1.01
N THR A 11 1.33 9.39 -0.99
CA THR A 11 1.03 8.45 -2.06
C THR A 11 -0.37 8.72 -2.56
N TYR A 12 -0.49 8.99 -3.85
CA TYR A 12 -1.76 9.10 -4.56
C TYR A 12 -1.86 7.98 -5.58
N VAL A 13 -2.97 7.25 -5.56
CA VAL A 13 -3.29 6.16 -6.49
C VAL A 13 -4.70 6.39 -7.01
N GLU A 14 -4.89 6.20 -8.31
CA GLU A 14 -6.18 6.34 -9.00
C GLU A 14 -6.49 5.10 -9.84
N ARG A 15 -7.78 4.87 -10.11
CA ARG A 15 -8.35 3.76 -10.87
C ARG A 15 -8.11 2.39 -10.21
N ASN A 16 -9.17 1.82 -9.64
CA ASN A 16 -9.11 0.55 -8.90
C ASN A 16 -8.07 0.58 -7.77
N ALA A 17 -8.01 1.69 -7.03
CA ALA A 17 -7.08 1.83 -5.93
C ALA A 17 -7.52 0.93 -4.78
N ILE A 18 -6.62 0.12 -4.24
CA ILE A 18 -6.86 -0.74 -3.08
C ILE A 18 -5.82 -0.41 -2.01
N SER A 19 -6.28 -0.18 -0.79
CA SER A 19 -5.47 -0.02 0.41
C SER A 19 -5.63 -1.25 1.30
N LEU A 20 -4.52 -1.73 1.84
CA LEU A 20 -4.46 -2.71 2.91
C LEU A 20 -3.68 -2.07 4.06
N TYR A 21 -4.33 -1.88 5.21
CA TYR A 21 -3.76 -1.17 6.35
C TYR A 21 -3.90 -1.98 7.63
N PHE A 22 -2.77 -2.36 8.23
CA PHE A 22 -2.69 -3.08 9.50
C PHE A 22 -2.78 -2.09 10.65
N LEU A 23 -3.72 -2.32 11.56
CA LEU A 23 -3.95 -1.51 12.74
C LEU A 23 -3.26 -2.17 13.93
N TYR A 24 -2.52 -1.37 14.70
CA TYR A 24 -1.86 -1.83 15.92
C TYR A 24 -2.32 -0.97 17.10
N ASN A 25 -2.60 -1.61 18.22
CA ASN A 25 -2.77 -0.95 19.51
C ASN A 25 -1.53 -1.27 20.35
N ASP A 26 -0.74 -0.25 20.66
CA ASP A 26 0.62 -0.37 21.22
C ASP A 26 1.53 -1.29 20.38
N SER A 27 1.64 -2.55 20.77
CA SER A 27 2.43 -3.59 20.08
C SER A 27 1.59 -4.81 19.69
N THR A 28 0.28 -4.74 19.90
CA THR A 28 -0.66 -5.83 19.60
C THR A 28 -1.43 -5.48 18.32
N GLY A 29 -1.44 -6.39 17.36
CA GLY A 29 -2.27 -6.26 16.17
C GLY A 29 -3.75 -6.16 16.56
N ASN A 30 -4.46 -5.25 15.90
CA ASN A 30 -5.87 -4.98 16.14
C ASN A 30 -6.69 -5.23 14.86
N GLY A 31 -6.17 -6.02 13.94
CA GLY A 31 -6.82 -6.32 12.67
C GLY A 31 -6.35 -5.47 11.48
N VAL A 32 -7.01 -5.69 10.35
CA VAL A 32 -6.66 -5.14 9.04
C VAL A 32 -7.87 -4.50 8.39
N ASN A 33 -7.67 -3.30 7.85
CA ASN A 33 -8.62 -2.63 6.97
C ASN A 33 -8.19 -2.82 5.51
N LYS A 34 -9.08 -3.41 4.70
CA LYS A 34 -8.91 -3.51 3.24
C LYS A 34 -9.99 -2.67 2.59
N THR A 35 -9.60 -1.60 1.89
CA THR A 35 -10.56 -0.66 1.27
C THR A 35 -10.18 -0.37 -0.17
N SER A 36 -11.16 -0.43 -1.07
CA SER A 36 -11.04 0.00 -2.47
C SER A 36 -11.76 1.33 -2.72
N GLY A 37 -11.36 2.02 -3.79
CA GLY A 37 -12.07 3.20 -4.30
C GLY A 37 -11.51 3.71 -5.62
N ASP A 38 -12.13 4.77 -6.14
CA ASP A 38 -11.68 5.39 -7.40
C ASP A 38 -10.32 6.07 -7.23
N ALA A 39 -10.09 6.68 -6.06
CA ALA A 39 -8.80 7.26 -5.70
C ALA A 39 -8.50 7.10 -4.21
N ILE A 40 -7.24 6.83 -3.89
CA ILE A 40 -6.72 6.77 -2.53
C ILE A 40 -5.54 7.71 -2.39
N THR A 41 -5.61 8.59 -1.39
CA THR A 41 -4.50 9.45 -0.96
C THR A 41 -4.05 9.05 0.43
N MET A 42 -2.77 8.73 0.59
CA MET A 42 -2.14 8.45 1.88
C MET A 42 -1.11 9.53 2.17
N LYS A 43 -1.27 10.24 3.29
CA LYS A 43 -0.30 11.22 3.78
C LYS A 43 0.49 10.62 4.93
N PHE A 44 1.78 10.93 4.94
CA PHE A 44 2.74 10.40 5.90
C PHE A 44 3.28 11.53 6.78
N ASP A 45 3.45 11.23 8.06
CA ASP A 45 4.15 12.08 9.01
C ASP A 45 5.23 11.25 9.70
N ALA A 46 6.46 11.80 9.78
CA ALA A 46 7.64 11.12 10.30
C ALA A 46 7.85 9.68 9.77
N GLY A 47 7.46 9.41 8.51
CA GLY A 47 7.57 8.09 7.88
C GLY A 47 6.46 7.09 8.24
N LYS A 48 5.43 7.53 8.98
CA LYS A 48 4.26 6.72 9.33
C LYS A 48 3.02 7.24 8.59
N PRO A 49 2.10 6.38 8.13
CA PRO A 49 0.80 6.82 7.63
C PRO A 49 0.07 7.64 8.71
N ASN A 50 -0.32 8.86 8.37
CA ASN A 50 -1.07 9.76 9.25
C ASN A 50 -2.53 9.90 8.79
N THR A 51 -2.77 9.86 7.48
CA THR A 51 -4.13 9.97 6.92
C THR A 51 -4.28 9.09 5.70
N ILE A 52 -5.39 8.37 5.61
CA ILE A 52 -5.80 7.61 4.42
C ILE A 52 -7.17 8.16 4.00
N SER A 53 -7.25 8.72 2.80
CA SER A 53 -8.48 9.28 2.23
C SER A 53 -8.86 8.48 1.00
N ILE A 54 -10.08 7.95 0.98
CA ILE A 54 -10.65 7.20 -0.14
C ILE A 54 -11.78 8.01 -0.74
N ILE A 55 -11.79 8.16 -2.06
CA ILE A 55 -12.75 8.99 -2.79
C ILE A 55 -13.51 8.10 -3.77
N LYS A 56 -14.84 8.09 -3.63
CA LYS A 56 -15.84 7.49 -4.55
C LYS A 56 -15.70 5.97 -4.75
N GLY A 57 -16.83 5.28 -4.96
CA GLY A 57 -16.85 3.83 -5.17
C GLY A 57 -16.24 3.04 -4.01
N ILE A 58 -16.47 3.50 -2.77
CA ILE A 58 -15.80 2.97 -1.58
C ILE A 58 -16.40 1.62 -1.21
N GLU A 59 -15.57 0.58 -1.20
CA GLU A 59 -15.91 -0.72 -0.62
C GLU A 59 -14.81 -1.12 0.36
N GLY A 60 -15.19 -1.49 1.58
CA GLY A 60 -14.23 -1.76 2.65
C GLY A 60 -14.63 -2.95 3.50
N SER A 61 -13.63 -3.74 3.90
CA SER A 61 -13.76 -4.87 4.81
C SER A 61 -12.77 -4.70 5.96
N PHE A 62 -13.23 -4.99 7.18
CA PHE A 62 -12.41 -5.04 8.37
C PHE A 62 -12.27 -6.49 8.83
N TYR A 63 -11.03 -6.92 9.03
CA TYR A 63 -10.69 -8.27 9.48
C TYR A 63 -10.06 -8.15 10.87
N PRO A 64 -10.74 -8.60 11.95
CA PRO A 64 -10.16 -8.55 13.29
C PRO A 64 -8.97 -9.51 13.44
N GLU A 65 -8.08 -9.21 14.38
CA GLU A 65 -6.81 -9.93 14.59
C GLU A 65 -6.97 -11.45 14.72
N ASN A 66 -8.01 -11.91 15.43
CA ASN A 66 -8.27 -13.34 15.63
C ASN A 66 -8.57 -14.11 14.33
N LEU A 67 -8.88 -13.43 13.23
CA LEU A 67 -9.02 -14.02 11.89
C LEU A 67 -7.69 -13.98 11.10
N LEU A 68 -6.73 -13.17 11.52
CA LEU A 68 -5.41 -13.01 10.89
C LEU A 68 -4.40 -14.05 11.37
N GLU A 69 -4.50 -14.52 12.62
CA GLU A 69 -3.55 -15.43 13.29
C GLU A 69 -3.21 -16.72 12.51
N LYS A 70 -4.04 -17.10 11.52
CA LYS A 70 -3.84 -18.33 10.75
C LYS A 70 -2.90 -18.17 9.57
N ASP A 71 -2.92 -17.02 8.88
CA ASP A 71 -2.07 -16.71 7.72
C ASP A 71 -2.31 -15.26 7.24
N GLU A 72 -1.36 -14.35 7.49
CA GLU A 72 -1.43 -12.96 7.03
C GLU A 72 -1.40 -12.84 5.49
N THR A 73 -0.83 -13.83 4.80
CA THR A 73 -0.66 -13.77 3.35
C THR A 73 -1.98 -13.87 2.59
N LEU A 74 -3.02 -14.43 3.22
CA LEU A 74 -4.39 -14.48 2.69
C LEU A 74 -4.99 -13.10 2.43
N TYR A 75 -4.46 -12.06 3.07
CA TYR A 75 -4.97 -10.70 2.99
C TYR A 75 -4.17 -9.82 2.02
N ASN A 76 -3.07 -10.35 1.48
CA ASN A 76 -2.26 -9.63 0.51
C ASN A 76 -3.07 -9.21 -0.72
N LEU A 77 -2.59 -8.14 -1.36
CA LEU A 77 -3.14 -7.73 -2.65
C LEU A 77 -2.71 -8.74 -3.73
N ASP A 78 -3.57 -8.96 -4.71
CA ASP A 78 -3.27 -9.88 -5.81
C ASP A 78 -1.97 -9.46 -6.52
N GLY A 79 -1.04 -10.41 -6.68
CA GLY A 79 0.27 -10.17 -7.28
C GLY A 79 1.25 -9.40 -6.39
N PHE A 80 0.91 -9.09 -5.15
CA PHE A 80 1.85 -8.50 -4.19
C PHE A 80 2.90 -9.53 -3.78
N LEU A 81 4.16 -9.17 -3.98
CA LEU A 81 5.32 -9.96 -3.58
C LEU A 81 6.12 -9.16 -2.56
N ILE A 82 6.26 -9.71 -1.35
CA ILE A 82 7.15 -9.13 -0.33
C ILE A 82 8.59 -9.22 -0.85
N ARG A 83 9.27 -8.09 -0.89
CA ARG A 83 10.64 -7.96 -1.37
C ARG A 83 11.51 -7.31 -0.32
N ASN A 84 12.67 -7.92 -0.04
CA ASN A 84 13.68 -7.40 0.86
C ASN A 84 14.77 -6.59 0.12
N ASP A 85 14.72 -6.55 -1.20
CA ASP A 85 15.65 -5.81 -2.03
C ASP A 85 15.08 -4.45 -2.44
N ARG A 86 15.96 -3.44 -2.49
CA ARG A 86 15.59 -2.12 -3.01
C ARG A 86 15.58 -2.15 -4.54
N PRO A 87 14.65 -1.45 -5.20
CA PRO A 87 14.69 -1.29 -6.64
C PRO A 87 16.03 -0.68 -7.05
N LYS A 88 16.77 -1.37 -7.92
CA LYS A 88 17.98 -0.85 -8.54
C LYS A 88 17.60 -0.25 -9.88
N PHE A 89 18.04 0.98 -10.13
CA PHE A 89 17.99 1.55 -11.47
C PHE A 89 18.89 0.72 -12.38
N THR A 90 18.27 -0.09 -13.23
CA THR A 90 18.95 -0.71 -14.37
C THR A 90 18.53 0.08 -15.59
N THR A 91 19.47 0.72 -16.27
CA THR A 91 19.22 1.36 -17.56
C THR A 91 18.84 0.27 -18.56
N VAL A 92 17.53 0.11 -18.81
CA VAL A 92 17.03 -0.68 -19.93
C VAL A 92 17.16 0.20 -21.15
N PHE A 93 18.25 0.05 -21.92
CA PHE A 93 18.31 0.67 -23.23
C PHE A 93 17.13 0.13 -24.06
N PRO A 94 16.28 0.98 -24.66
CA PRO A 94 15.32 0.49 -25.62
C PRO A 94 16.11 -0.11 -26.78
N ILE A 95 15.97 -1.43 -26.98
CA ILE A 95 16.45 -2.08 -28.19
C ILE A 95 15.73 -1.37 -29.33
N ARG A 96 16.45 -0.56 -30.12
CA ARG A 96 15.88 0.01 -31.34
C ARG A 96 15.39 -1.16 -32.19
N PRO A 97 14.12 -1.19 -32.63
CA PRO A 97 13.71 -2.18 -33.61
C PRO A 97 14.62 -2.03 -34.83
N LYS A 98 15.22 -3.14 -35.27
CA LYS A 98 15.92 -3.17 -36.56
C LYS A 98 14.88 -2.89 -37.64
N LEU A 99 15.11 -1.83 -38.42
CA LEU A 99 14.41 -1.57 -39.67
C LEU A 99 14.72 -2.68 -40.69
#